data_AF-A0A7C4QXR8-F1
#
_entry.id   AF-A0A7C4QXR8-F1
#
_cell.length_a   1.000
_cell.length_b   1.000
_cell.length_c   1.000
_cell.angle_alpha   90.00
_cell.angle_beta   90.00
_cell.angle_gamma   90.00
#
_symmetry.space_group_name_H-M   'P 1'
#
loop_
_entity.id
_entity.type
_entity.pdbx_description
1 polymer ?
#
loop_
_entity_poly.entity_id
_entity_poly.type
_entity_poly.pdbx_seq_one_letter_code
_entity_poly.pdbx_strand_id
1 'polypeptide(L)'
;MDSAVGKDDPLLSAQRLKRGFELKDPTGTVVDLNRETLAHWWDTAKSNDEVVLRLKSLSELESTIKNPQEIWLKEGHRFYWRRIGGQEGKKFMLGFTWKENKLRTFFINEDANFVDRKRRGLLLYVRK
;
A
#
# COMPACT_ATOMS: atom_id res chain seq x y z
N MET A 1 -16.28 -16.82 3.52
CA MET A 1 -15.81 -15.41 3.55
C MET A 1 -14.30 -15.42 3.36
N ASP A 2 -13.81 -15.39 2.11
CA ASP A 2 -12.38 -15.26 1.85
C ASP A 2 -11.98 -13.79 1.95
N SER A 3 -11.56 -13.34 3.14
CA SER A 3 -10.76 -12.12 3.20
C SER A 3 -9.36 -12.48 2.72
N ALA A 4 -9.05 -12.18 1.47
CA ALA A 4 -7.72 -12.31 0.86
C ALA A 4 -6.72 -11.26 1.39
N VAL A 5 -6.84 -10.91 2.67
CA VAL A 5 -6.14 -9.82 3.35
C VAL A 5 -5.72 -10.33 4.71
N GLY A 6 -4.49 -10.05 5.13
CA GLY A 6 -4.08 -10.29 6.50
C GLY A 6 -3.54 -11.69 6.77
N LYS A 7 -2.85 -12.30 5.81
CA LYS A 7 -2.31 -13.68 5.91
C LYS A 7 -0.85 -13.74 6.35
N ASP A 8 -0.11 -12.62 6.29
CA ASP A 8 1.30 -12.62 6.65
C ASP A 8 1.49 -12.78 8.17
N ASP A 9 2.62 -13.38 8.56
CA ASP A 9 3.06 -13.34 9.95
C ASP A 9 3.55 -11.92 10.30
N PRO A 10 2.94 -11.25 11.29
CA PRO A 10 3.26 -9.86 11.57
C PRO A 10 4.67 -9.66 12.14
N LEU A 11 5.22 -10.65 12.84
CA LEU A 11 6.57 -10.59 13.39
C LEU A 11 7.60 -10.67 12.26
N LEU A 12 7.42 -11.60 11.32
CA LEU A 12 8.28 -11.73 10.15
C LEU A 12 8.19 -10.50 9.24
N SER A 13 6.98 -9.98 8.99
CA SER A 13 6.78 -8.73 8.25
C SER A 13 7.48 -7.54 8.90
N ALA A 14 7.41 -7.41 10.23
CA ALA A 14 8.10 -6.35 10.95
C ALA A 14 9.62 -6.49 10.87
N GLN A 15 10.15 -7.72 10.99
CA GLN A 15 11.58 -7.97 10.81
C GLN A 15 12.05 -7.63 9.39
N ARG A 16 11.25 -7.95 8.38
CA ARG A 16 11.55 -7.64 6.98
C ARG A 16 11.57 -6.12 6.73
N LEU A 17 10.59 -5.37 7.24
CA LEU A 17 10.58 -3.91 7.18
C LEU A 17 11.78 -3.30 7.93
N LYS A 18 12.17 -3.85 9.08
CA LYS A 18 13.36 -3.40 9.81
C LYS A 18 14.65 -3.57 8.99
N ARG A 19 14.76 -4.64 8.20
CA ARG A 19 15.90 -4.88 7.29
C ARG A 19 15.87 -3.96 6.07
N GLY A 20 14.68 -3.55 5.64
CA GLY A 20 14.50 -2.76 4.43
C GLY A 20 14.48 -3.63 3.18
N PHE A 21 13.65 -3.26 2.20
CA PHE A 21 13.63 -3.87 0.88
C PHE A 21 12.99 -2.95 -0.15
N GLU A 22 13.36 -3.19 -1.40
CA GLU A 22 12.89 -2.41 -2.54
C GLU A 22 11.89 -3.20 -3.38
N LEU A 23 10.94 -2.47 -3.98
CA LEU A 23 10.02 -2.97 -4.98
C LEU A 23 10.12 -2.10 -6.22
N LYS A 24 9.90 -2.68 -7.40
CA LYS A 24 9.83 -1.93 -8.65
C LYS A 24 8.39 -1.92 -9.14
N ASP A 25 7.88 -0.73 -9.45
CA ASP A 25 6.56 -0.57 -10.06
C ASP A 25 6.62 -0.69 -11.60
N PRO A 26 5.48 -0.81 -12.30
CA PRO A 26 5.43 -0.91 -13.76
C PRO A 26 6.01 0.28 -14.54
N THR A 27 6.20 1.44 -13.90
CA THR A 27 6.88 2.60 -14.54
C THR A 27 8.41 2.52 -14.41
N GLY A 28 8.90 1.46 -13.77
CA GLY A 28 10.32 1.24 -13.50
C GLY A 28 10.83 1.96 -12.25
N THR A 29 9.95 2.60 -11.47
CA THR A 29 10.35 3.32 -10.27
C THR A 29 10.54 2.37 -9.11
N VAL A 30 11.61 2.61 -8.34
CA VAL A 30 11.92 1.87 -7.12
C VAL A 30 11.18 2.51 -5.94
N VAL A 31 10.51 1.67 -5.15
CA VAL A 31 9.80 2.01 -3.93
C VAL A 31 10.48 1.31 -2.77
N ASP A 32 11.00 2.07 -1.82
CA ASP A 32 11.69 1.56 -0.63
C ASP A 32 10.70 1.37 0.54
N LEU A 33 10.70 0.19 1.14
CA LEU A 33 9.96 -0.15 2.34
C LEU A 33 10.95 -0.49 3.43
N ASN A 34 10.98 0.30 4.51
CA ASN A 34 12.03 0.18 5.51
C ASN A 34 11.52 0.48 6.94
N ARG A 35 12.47 0.62 7.88
CA ARG A 35 12.19 0.92 9.29
C ARG A 35 11.40 2.22 9.49
N GLU A 36 11.55 3.21 8.62
CA GLU A 36 10.82 4.48 8.68
C GLU A 36 9.34 4.28 8.35
N THR A 37 9.03 3.38 7.41
CA THR A 37 7.66 2.95 7.12
C THR A 37 7.02 2.34 8.37
N LEU A 38 7.73 1.43 9.02
CA LEU A 38 7.24 0.77 10.24
C LEU A 38 7.07 1.76 11.40
N ALA A 39 8.05 2.64 11.63
CA ALA A 39 7.97 3.68 12.65
C ALA A 39 6.75 4.59 12.43
N HIS A 40 6.54 5.03 11.19
CA HIS A 40 5.39 5.85 10.85
C HIS A 40 4.05 5.19 11.18
N TRP A 41 3.92 3.87 10.98
CA TRP A 41 2.69 3.16 11.34
C TRP A 41 2.46 3.15 12.84
N TRP A 42 3.50 2.94 13.64
CA TRP A 42 3.39 3.00 15.10
C TRP A 42 3.07 4.41 15.60
N ASP A 43 3.65 5.44 14.98
CA ASP A 43 3.45 6.84 15.38
C ASP A 43 2.05 7.38 15.04
N THR A 44 1.40 6.82 14.02
CA THR A 44 0.15 7.38 13.48
C THR A 44 -1.07 6.47 13.60
N ALA A 45 -0.89 5.20 13.96
CA ALA A 45 -1.99 4.29 14.18
C ALA A 45 -2.83 4.69 15.40
N LYS A 46 -4.14 4.44 15.31
CA LYS A 46 -5.06 4.65 16.43
C LYS A 46 -5.00 3.51 17.45
N SER A 47 -4.51 2.34 17.02
CA SER A 47 -4.37 1.15 17.86
C SER A 47 -3.28 0.23 17.33
N ASN A 48 -2.78 -0.64 18.22
CA ASN A 48 -1.83 -1.69 17.85
C ASN A 48 -2.42 -2.63 16.80
N ASP A 49 -3.72 -2.90 16.84
CA ASP A 49 -4.40 -3.76 15.87
C ASP A 49 -4.31 -3.22 14.45
N GLU A 50 -4.30 -1.90 14.28
CA GLU A 50 -4.14 -1.26 12.98
C GLU A 50 -2.74 -1.52 12.40
N VAL A 51 -1.71 -1.48 13.26
CA VAL A 51 -0.34 -1.82 12.86
C VAL A 51 -0.21 -3.30 12.55
N VAL A 52 -0.79 -4.16 13.39
CA VAL A 52 -0.80 -5.61 13.16
C VAL A 52 -1.52 -5.94 11.85
N LEU A 53 -2.65 -5.31 11.55
CA LEU A 53 -3.35 -5.50 10.28
C LEU A 53 -2.48 -5.10 9.09
N ARG A 54 -1.76 -3.99 9.18
CA ARG A 54 -0.81 -3.57 8.13
C ARG A 54 0.30 -4.58 7.93
N LEU A 55 0.90 -5.06 9.02
CA LEU A 55 1.95 -6.08 8.99
C LEU A 55 1.47 -7.40 8.39
N LYS A 56 0.24 -7.81 8.71
CA LYS A 56 -0.40 -8.99 8.13
C LYS A 56 -0.75 -8.85 6.65
N SER A 57 -0.77 -7.62 6.12
CA SER A 57 -1.19 -7.30 4.75
C SER A 57 -0.03 -6.79 3.88
N LEU A 58 1.21 -7.10 4.25
CA LEU A 58 2.41 -6.61 3.59
C LEU A 58 2.54 -7.21 2.19
N SER A 59 2.24 -8.51 2.02
CA SER A 59 2.24 -9.20 0.74
C SER A 59 1.21 -8.60 -0.23
N GLU A 60 0.02 -8.24 0.24
CA GLU A 60 -0.98 -7.56 -0.58
C GLU A 60 -0.52 -6.16 -1.01
N LEU A 61 0.15 -5.43 -0.12
CA LEU A 61 0.77 -4.13 -0.43
C LEU A 61 1.87 -4.28 -1.48
N GLU A 62 2.76 -5.25 -1.34
CA GLU A 62 3.80 -5.53 -2.34
C GLU A 62 3.19 -5.82 -3.70
N SER A 63 2.15 -6.66 -3.70
CA SER A 63 1.46 -7.05 -4.90
C SER A 63 0.71 -5.85 -5.52
N THR A 64 0.25 -4.89 -4.71
CA THR A 64 -0.33 -3.63 -5.17
C THR A 64 0.69 -2.70 -5.81
N ILE A 65 1.92 -2.64 -5.30
CA ILE A 65 3.00 -1.84 -5.88
C ILE A 65 3.54 -2.46 -7.17
N LYS A 66 3.72 -3.79 -7.18
CA LYS A 66 4.21 -4.55 -8.34
C LYS A 66 3.17 -4.63 -9.47
N ASN A 67 1.90 -4.79 -9.12
CA ASN A 67 0.80 -5.00 -10.07
C ASN A 67 -0.41 -4.09 -9.80
N PRO A 68 -0.23 -2.76 -9.84
CA PRO A 68 -1.33 -1.82 -9.67
C PRO A 68 -2.29 -1.87 -10.86
N GLN A 69 -3.53 -1.44 -10.64
CA GLN A 69 -4.45 -1.04 -11.70
C GLN A 69 -4.14 0.37 -12.17
N GLU A 70 -3.80 1.27 -11.26
CA GLU A 70 -3.49 2.66 -11.56
C GLU A 70 -2.35 3.16 -10.68
N ILE A 71 -1.55 4.09 -11.21
CA ILE A 71 -0.58 4.87 -10.45
C ILE A 71 -0.84 6.34 -10.74
N TRP A 72 -1.08 7.11 -9.68
CA TRP A 72 -1.25 8.56 -9.76
C TRP A 72 -0.11 9.28 -9.05
N LEU A 73 0.29 10.44 -9.58
CA LEU A 73 1.28 11.33 -9.01
C LEU A 73 0.63 12.65 -8.62
N LYS A 74 0.69 12.99 -7.34
CA LYS A 74 0.23 14.29 -6.81
C LYS A 74 1.26 14.84 -5.84
N GLU A 75 1.71 16.07 -6.07
CA GLU A 75 2.65 16.77 -5.17
C GLU A 75 3.92 15.95 -4.87
N GLY A 76 4.45 15.23 -5.86
CA GLY A 76 5.63 14.37 -5.71
C GLY A 76 5.37 13.02 -5.04
N HIS A 77 4.12 12.71 -4.68
CA HIS A 77 3.73 11.46 -4.04
C HIS A 77 3.01 10.53 -5.01
N ARG A 78 3.36 9.24 -4.96
CA ARG A 78 2.71 8.20 -5.75
C ARG A 78 1.62 7.51 -4.96
N PHE A 79 0.53 7.26 -5.65
CA PHE A 79 -0.65 6.57 -5.15
C PHE A 79 -0.87 5.33 -6.01
N TYR A 80 -0.68 4.16 -5.40
CA TYR A 80 -0.83 2.85 -6.05
C TYR A 80 -2.21 2.29 -5.75
N TRP A 81 -2.98 2.00 -6.81
CA TRP A 81 -4.33 1.50 -6.67
C TRP A 81 -4.44 0.07 -7.10
N ARG A 82 -5.10 -0.73 -6.27
CA ARG A 82 -5.52 -2.06 -6.68
C ARG A 82 -6.79 -2.48 -5.95
N ARG A 83 -7.76 -2.99 -6.69
CA ARG A 83 -8.92 -3.69 -6.14
C ARG A 83 -8.46 -4.99 -5.47
N ILE A 84 -8.90 -5.20 -4.24
CA ILE A 84 -8.65 -6.39 -3.43
C ILE A 84 -10.01 -7.04 -3.08
N GLY A 85 -10.08 -8.37 -3.07
CA GLY A 85 -11.32 -9.11 -2.78
C GLY A 85 -12.24 -9.39 -3.98
N GLY A 86 -13.32 -10.15 -3.72
CA GLY A 86 -14.30 -10.65 -4.70
C GLY A 86 -15.42 -9.67 -5.09
N GLN A 87 -16.52 -10.20 -5.66
CA GLN A 87 -17.59 -9.40 -6.26
C GLN A 87 -18.41 -8.54 -5.28
N GLU A 88 -18.49 -8.91 -4.00
CA GLU A 88 -19.22 -8.11 -2.99
C GLU A 88 -18.29 -7.14 -2.25
N GLY A 89 -18.59 -5.84 -2.39
CA GLY A 89 -17.85 -4.74 -1.80
C GLY A 89 -16.53 -4.49 -2.53
N LYS A 90 -16.46 -3.41 -3.32
CA LYS A 90 -15.20 -2.98 -3.95
C LYS A 90 -14.25 -2.50 -2.86
N LYS A 91 -13.46 -3.41 -2.30
CA LYS A 91 -12.39 -3.10 -1.36
C LYS A 91 -11.15 -2.72 -2.18
N PHE A 92 -10.53 -1.61 -1.83
CA PHE A 92 -9.32 -1.15 -2.49
C PHE A 92 -8.16 -1.10 -1.51
N MET A 93 -6.97 -1.32 -2.05
CA MET A 93 -5.72 -1.02 -1.39
C MET A 93 -5.11 0.22 -2.04
N LEU A 94 -4.64 1.13 -1.19
CA LEU A 94 -3.94 2.35 -1.58
C LEU A 94 -2.56 2.38 -0.97
N GLY A 95 -1.50 2.18 -1.75
CA GLY A 95 -0.13 2.44 -1.31
C GLY A 95 0.25 3.92 -1.51
N PHE A 96 0.89 4.55 -0.52
CA PHE A 96 1.28 5.95 -0.55
C PHE A 96 2.78 6.14 -0.30
N THR A 97 3.48 6.75 -1.26
CA THR A 97 4.90 7.12 -1.10
C THR A 97 5.06 8.56 -0.63
N TRP A 98 6.16 8.82 0.06
CA TRP A 98 6.60 10.10 0.59
C TRP A 98 8.09 10.24 0.37
N LYS A 99 8.59 11.42 0.00
CA LYS A 99 10.03 11.75 -0.19
C LYS A 99 10.84 10.65 -0.89
N GLU A 100 11.19 10.88 -2.17
CA GLU A 100 12.08 9.97 -2.93
C GLU A 100 11.54 8.53 -3.06
N ASN A 101 10.22 8.40 -3.22
CA ASN A 101 9.54 7.10 -3.40
C ASN A 101 9.63 6.13 -2.21
N LYS A 102 9.99 6.58 -1.00
CA LYS A 102 9.84 5.75 0.20
C LYS A 102 8.36 5.51 0.49
N LEU A 103 7.96 4.27 0.74
CA LEU A 103 6.60 3.98 1.15
C LEU A 103 6.38 4.52 2.56
N ARG A 104 5.33 5.34 2.73
CA ARG A 104 4.96 5.88 4.03
C ARG A 104 3.86 5.05 4.67
N THR A 105 2.75 4.84 3.97
CA THR A 105 1.62 4.07 4.51
C THR A 105 0.75 3.49 3.41
N PHE A 106 -0.25 2.71 3.83
CA PHE A 106 -1.31 2.27 2.96
C PHE A 106 -2.66 2.17 3.69
N PHE A 107 -3.72 2.21 2.89
CA PHE A 107 -5.09 2.00 3.32
C PHE A 107 -5.62 0.71 2.71
N ILE A 108 -6.46 0.00 3.45
CA ILE A 108 -6.96 -1.32 3.07
C ILE A 108 -8.44 -1.42 3.40
N ASN A 109 -9.19 -2.15 2.57
CA ASN A 109 -10.65 -2.28 2.68
C ASN A 109 -11.43 -0.97 2.47
N GLU A 110 -10.85 -0.01 1.73
CA GLU A 110 -11.51 1.25 1.40
C GLU A 110 -12.53 1.07 0.27
N ASP A 111 -13.55 1.94 0.24
CA ASP A 111 -14.60 1.95 -0.78
C ASP A 111 -14.20 2.73 -2.06
N ALA A 112 -15.04 2.64 -3.09
CA ALA A 112 -14.81 3.34 -4.36
C ALA A 112 -14.79 4.86 -4.22
N ASN A 113 -15.62 5.43 -3.33
CA ASN A 113 -15.70 6.88 -3.13
C ASN A 113 -14.41 7.43 -2.49
N PHE A 114 -13.79 6.66 -1.59
CA PHE A 114 -12.48 6.98 -1.04
C PHE A 114 -11.42 7.01 -2.14
N VAL A 115 -11.40 6.00 -3.01
CA VAL A 115 -10.47 5.94 -4.14
C VAL A 115 -10.66 7.09 -5.12
N ASP A 116 -11.90 7.36 -5.55
CA ASP A 116 -12.20 8.40 -6.53
C ASP A 116 -11.77 9.78 -6.05
N ARG A 117 -11.93 10.07 -4.76
CA ARG A 117 -11.47 11.33 -4.16
C ARG A 117 -9.95 11.49 -4.21
N LYS A 118 -9.20 10.41 -4.34
CA LYS A 118 -7.73 10.38 -4.34
C LYS A 118 -7.13 10.23 -5.74
N ARG A 119 -7.91 9.89 -6.76
CA ARG A 119 -7.56 9.97 -8.19
C ARG A 119 -7.40 11.43 -8.63
N ARG A 120 -6.31 12.05 -8.20
CA ARG A 120 -5.98 13.45 -8.47
C ARG A 120 -4.53 13.57 -8.91
N GLY A 121 -4.25 14.58 -9.72
CA GLY A 121 -2.92 14.83 -10.27
C GLY A 121 -2.69 14.10 -11.59
N LEU A 122 -1.45 13.72 -11.86
CA LEU A 122 -1.05 13.09 -13.11
C LEU A 122 -1.23 11.57 -13.04
N LEU A 123 -1.97 10.99 -13.98
CA LEU A 123 -2.03 9.54 -14.17
C LEU A 123 -0.73 9.07 -14.83
N LEU A 124 0.11 8.34 -14.08
CA LEU A 124 1.38 7.80 -14.57
C LEU A 124 1.22 6.45 -15.27
N TYR A 125 0.28 5.64 -14.79
CA TYR A 125 0.06 4.29 -15.28
C TYR A 125 -1.41 3.91 -15.10
N VAL A 126 -1.98 3.27 -16.12
CA VAL A 126 -3.24 2.55 -16.03
C VAL A 126 -3.08 1.21 -16.72
N ARG A 127 -3.47 0.14 -16.03
CA ARG A 127 -3.50 -1.19 -16.60
C ARG A 127 -4.68 -1.28 -17.56
N LYS A 128 -4.39 -1.52 -18.84
CA LYS A 128 -5.39 -1.84 -19.86
C LYS A 128 -6.00 -3.21 -19.61
#